data_AF-A0A8J1UX04-F1
#
_entry.id   AF-A0A8J1UX04-F1
#
_cell.length_a   1.000
_cell.length_b   1.000
_cell.length_c   1.000
_cell.angle_alpha   90.00
_cell.angle_beta   90.00
_cell.angle_gamma   90.00
#
_symmetry.space_group_name_H-M   'P 1'
#
loop_
_entity.id
_entity.type
_entity.pdbx_description
1 polymer ?
#
loop_
_entity_poly.entity_id
_entity_poly.type
_entity_poly.pdbx_seq_one_letter_code
_entity_poly.pdbx_strand_id
1 'polypeptide(L)'
;TTTSALATTTIDGSCGVFTTQTGTLTSPNYPSNYPFNMICIWTIHVTGGSVRIQFIDFDVQFKTGCMFDNVRVYDGDVQIARLCGTMTDINPGPYISTGSVARVRLFSDNNKSHKGYSLTWATI
;
A
#
# COMPACT_ATOMS: atom_id res chain seq x y z
N THR A 1 15.07 -2.63 24.85
CA THR A 1 15.48 -1.61 23.86
C THR A 1 14.67 -1.81 22.61
N THR A 2 13.51 -1.17 22.54
CA THR A 2 12.60 -1.22 21.39
C THR A 2 12.81 0.04 20.56
N THR A 3 13.50 -0.10 19.44
CA THR A 3 13.65 0.98 18.45
C THR A 3 12.34 1.08 17.67
N SER A 4 11.45 1.96 18.13
CA SER A 4 10.37 2.49 17.32
C SER A 4 11.01 3.36 16.24
N ALA A 5 10.92 2.93 14.98
CA ALA A 5 11.30 3.77 13.85
C ALA A 5 10.24 4.88 13.72
N LEU A 6 10.62 6.10 14.09
CA LEU A 6 9.83 7.29 13.83
C LEU A 6 9.64 7.42 12.31
N ALA A 7 8.39 7.35 11.85
CA ALA A 7 8.03 7.75 10.50
C ALA A 7 8.29 9.25 10.37
N THR A 8 9.43 9.60 9.78
CA THR A 8 9.75 10.98 9.42
C THR A 8 8.81 11.37 8.28
N THR A 9 7.93 12.32 8.56
CA THR A 9 7.11 13.00 7.56
C THR A 9 8.05 13.75 6.62
N THR A 10 8.43 13.11 5.52
CA THR A 10 9.02 13.82 4.38
C THR A 10 7.88 14.46 3.59
N ILE A 11 8.08 15.71 3.18
CA ILE A 11 7.19 16.54 2.35
C ILE A 11 6.89 15.88 0.97
N ASP A 12 7.44 14.70 0.66
CA ASP A 12 7.45 14.11 -0.67
C ASP A 12 6.56 12.85 -0.83
N GLY A 13 5.69 12.58 0.15
CA GLY A 13 4.76 11.45 0.09
C GLY A 13 5.42 10.06 0.07
N SER A 14 6.74 9.98 0.31
CA SER A 14 7.49 8.73 0.41
C SER A 14 7.47 8.21 1.84
N CYS A 15 7.03 6.96 2.00
CA CYS A 15 6.90 6.31 3.30
C CYS A 15 7.88 5.15 3.52
N GLY A 16 8.61 4.74 2.49
CA GLY A 16 9.62 3.71 2.61
C GLY A 16 10.00 3.07 1.29
N VAL A 17 11.22 2.54 1.27
CA VAL A 17 11.75 1.74 0.16
C VAL A 17 12.17 0.40 0.72
N PHE A 18 11.67 -0.68 0.12
CA PHE A 18 12.03 -2.05 0.45
C PHE A 18 12.90 -2.64 -0.66
N THR A 19 13.94 -3.37 -0.28
CA THR A 19 14.85 -4.06 -1.20
C THR A 19 14.91 -5.56 -0.94
N THR A 20 13.98 -6.09 -0.15
CA THR A 20 13.90 -7.52 0.18
C THR A 20 13.04 -8.26 -0.85
N GLN A 21 13.42 -9.50 -1.14
CA GLN A 21 12.75 -10.33 -2.13
C GLN A 21 11.33 -10.76 -1.72
N THR A 22 11.04 -10.73 -0.42
CA THR A 22 9.71 -10.96 0.16
C THR A 22 9.49 -10.01 1.32
N GLY A 23 8.24 -9.85 1.74
CA GLY A 23 7.91 -9.13 2.96
C GLY A 23 6.42 -8.89 3.15
N THR A 24 6.12 -8.16 4.21
CA THR A 24 4.77 -7.71 4.58
C THR A 24 4.77 -6.21 4.71
N LEU A 25 3.75 -5.55 4.17
CA LEU A 25 3.53 -4.12 4.27
C LEU A 25 2.14 -3.87 4.86
N THR A 26 2.07 -2.98 5.84
CA THR A 26 0.81 -2.53 6.43
C THR A 26 0.64 -1.03 6.25
N SER A 27 -0.62 -0.57 6.23
CA SER A 27 -0.91 0.85 6.39
C SER A 27 -0.38 1.36 7.75
N PRO A 28 -0.12 2.67 7.89
CA PRO A 28 0.31 3.23 9.17
C PRO A 28 -0.75 2.97 10.25
N ASN A 29 -0.28 2.72 11.47
CA ASN A 29 -1.08 2.37 12.65
C ASN A 29 -1.83 1.03 12.61
N TYR A 30 -1.79 0.28 11.50
CA TYR A 30 -2.47 -1.01 11.39
C TYR A 30 -2.15 -1.93 12.59
N PRO A 31 -3.15 -2.56 13.24
CA PRO A 31 -4.56 -2.68 12.82
C PRO A 31 -5.48 -1.53 13.28
N SER A 32 -4.93 -0.48 13.90
CA SER A 32 -5.68 0.75 14.18
C SER A 32 -5.82 1.60 12.92
N ASN A 33 -6.68 2.61 12.99
CA ASN A 33 -6.99 3.40 11.80
C ASN A 33 -5.80 4.21 11.26
N TYR A 34 -5.68 4.27 9.93
CA TYR A 34 -4.69 5.14 9.28
C TYR A 34 -4.97 6.64 9.53
N PRO A 35 -3.94 7.50 9.48
CA PRO A 35 -4.11 8.95 9.59
C PRO A 35 -4.91 9.58 8.43
N PHE A 36 -5.58 10.70 8.68
CA PHE A 36 -6.19 11.54 7.65
C PHE A 36 -5.15 12.38 6.89
N ASN A 37 -5.56 12.94 5.74
CA ASN A 37 -4.78 13.88 4.93
C ASN A 37 -3.41 13.36 4.51
N MET A 38 -3.33 12.07 4.19
CA MET A 38 -2.05 11.43 3.92
C MET A 38 -1.87 11.08 2.46
N ILE A 39 -0.65 11.27 1.97
CA ILE A 39 -0.15 10.66 0.74
C ILE A 39 1.08 9.86 1.14
N CYS A 40 1.02 8.56 0.95
CA CYS A 40 2.06 7.66 1.44
C CYS A 40 2.35 6.60 0.39
N ILE A 41 3.57 6.60 -0.13
CA ILE A 41 4.03 5.74 -1.22
C ILE A 41 5.14 4.86 -0.67
N TRP A 42 4.95 3.55 -0.78
CA TRP A 42 5.97 2.55 -0.54
C TRP A 42 6.47 2.02 -1.87
N THR A 43 7.79 1.98 -2.04
CA THR A 43 8.43 1.42 -3.23
C THR A 43 9.07 0.09 -2.87
N ILE A 44 8.80 -0.95 -3.64
CA ILE A 44 9.36 -2.28 -3.48
C ILE A 44 10.27 -2.55 -4.67
N HIS A 45 11.55 -2.77 -4.39
CA HIS A 45 12.54 -3.22 -5.34
C HIS A 45 12.89 -4.68 -5.05
N VAL A 46 12.80 -5.51 -6.07
CA VAL A 46 13.31 -6.88 -6.04
C VAL A 46 14.47 -7.02 -7.02
N THR A 47 15.18 -8.13 -6.96
CA THR A 47 16.25 -8.47 -7.91
C THR A 47 15.89 -9.72 -8.70
N GLY A 48 16.24 -9.76 -9.98
CA GLY A 48 16.14 -10.97 -10.80
C GLY A 48 14.72 -11.43 -11.18
N GLY A 49 13.67 -10.63 -10.93
CA GLY A 49 12.29 -11.05 -11.21
C GLY A 49 11.26 -9.94 -11.08
N SER A 50 9.99 -10.35 -11.04
CA SER A 50 8.82 -9.48 -10.91
C SER A 50 8.30 -9.44 -9.47
N VAL A 51 7.63 -8.37 -9.07
CA VAL A 51 7.00 -8.23 -7.75
C VAL A 51 5.56 -8.75 -7.83
N ARG A 52 5.24 -9.79 -7.07
CA ARG A 52 3.88 -10.27 -6.84
C ARG A 52 3.35 -9.72 -5.51
N ILE A 53 2.30 -8.90 -5.55
CA ILE A 53 1.63 -8.31 -4.39
C ILE A 53 0.28 -8.99 -4.15
N GLN A 54 -0.01 -9.33 -2.90
CA GLN A 54 -1.29 -9.92 -2.47
C GLN A 54 -1.79 -9.23 -1.21
N PHE A 55 -3.01 -8.70 -1.23
CA PHE A 55 -3.67 -8.20 -0.02
C PHE A 55 -4.18 -9.38 0.82
N ILE A 56 -3.92 -9.30 2.13
CA ILE A 56 -4.30 -10.29 3.14
C ILE A 56 -5.45 -9.75 4.00
N ASP A 57 -5.45 -8.45 4.27
CA ASP A 57 -6.55 -7.75 4.91
C ASP A 57 -6.72 -6.36 4.30
N PHE A 58 -7.96 -5.88 4.22
CA PHE A 58 -8.30 -4.62 3.57
C PHE A 58 -9.62 -4.06 4.11
N ASP A 59 -9.58 -2.81 4.56
CA ASP A 59 -10.71 -1.97 4.94
C ASP A 59 -10.28 -0.50 4.84
N VAL A 60 -10.68 0.13 3.75
CA VAL A 60 -10.40 1.52 3.39
C VAL A 60 -11.74 2.17 3.07
N GLN A 61 -11.94 3.44 3.44
CA GLN A 61 -13.23 4.09 3.32
C GLN A 61 -13.79 3.97 1.89
N PHE A 62 -14.97 3.36 1.76
CA PHE A 62 -15.59 3.17 0.47
C PHE A 62 -16.25 4.44 -0.05
N LYS A 63 -16.02 4.71 -1.34
CA LYS A 63 -16.84 5.62 -2.14
C LYS A 63 -16.78 5.17 -3.59
N THR A 64 -17.85 5.43 -4.36
CA THR A 64 -17.89 5.16 -5.81
C THR A 64 -16.63 5.69 -6.50
N GLY A 65 -15.94 4.81 -7.24
CA GLY A 65 -14.68 5.14 -7.93
C GLY A 65 -13.48 5.37 -7.00
N CYS A 66 -13.59 5.05 -5.71
CA CYS A 66 -12.59 5.27 -4.67
C CYS A 66 -12.07 6.72 -4.66
N MET A 67 -13.01 7.67 -4.76
CA MET A 67 -12.73 9.11 -4.87
C MET A 67 -12.35 9.77 -3.55
N PHE A 68 -12.71 9.18 -2.41
CA PHE A 68 -12.21 9.58 -1.09
C PHE A 68 -10.88 8.86 -0.83
N ASP A 69 -10.84 7.94 0.12
CA ASP A 69 -9.66 7.14 0.38
C ASP A 69 -9.44 6.08 -0.71
N ASN A 70 -8.17 5.81 -1.00
CA ASN A 70 -7.82 4.77 -1.95
C ASN A 70 -6.41 4.22 -1.72
N VAL A 71 -6.28 2.93 -2.02
CA VAL A 71 -4.99 2.26 -2.19
C VAL A 71 -4.78 2.01 -3.67
N ARG A 72 -3.64 2.43 -4.20
CA ARG A 72 -3.25 2.19 -5.59
C ARG A 72 -2.03 1.29 -5.64
N VAL A 73 -2.03 0.39 -6.61
CA VAL A 73 -0.87 -0.46 -6.92
C VAL A 73 -0.35 -0.07 -8.29
N TYR A 74 0.97 0.03 -8.40
CA TYR A 74 1.67 0.40 -9.63
C TYR A 74 2.69 -0.66 -10.03
N ASP A 75 2.74 -0.97 -11.32
CA ASP A 75 3.83 -1.65 -12.00
C ASP A 75 4.83 -0.58 -12.50
N GLY A 76 5.96 -0.43 -11.82
CA GLY A 76 6.78 0.76 -11.98
C GLY A 76 5.94 2.03 -11.76
N ASP A 77 5.82 2.86 -12.79
CA ASP A 77 5.02 4.11 -12.79
C ASP A 77 3.58 3.92 -13.31
N VAL A 78 3.22 2.74 -13.81
CA VAL A 78 1.91 2.45 -14.40
C VAL A 78 0.95 1.98 -13.32
N GLN A 79 -0.15 2.71 -13.10
CA GLN A 79 -1.19 2.29 -12.15
C GLN A 79 -1.95 1.07 -12.68
N ILE A 80 -1.94 -0.03 -11.93
CA ILE A 80 -2.64 -1.28 -12.29
C ILE A 80 -3.84 -1.59 -11.39
N ALA A 81 -3.97 -0.90 -10.25
CA ALA A 81 -5.14 -1.04 -9.37
C ALA A 81 -5.48 0.26 -8.65
N ARG A 82 -6.77 0.45 -8.35
CA ARG A 82 -7.29 1.47 -7.43
C ARG A 82 -8.40 0.83 -6.59
N LEU A 83 -8.19 0.75 -5.29
CA LEU A 83 -8.96 -0.08 -4.36
C LEU A 83 -9.46 0.75 -3.18
N CYS A 84 -10.67 0.45 -2.71
CA CYS A 84 -11.30 0.98 -1.50
C CYS A 84 -12.46 0.04 -1.11
N GLY A 85 -13.01 0.19 0.09
CA GLY A 85 -13.95 -0.77 0.68
C GLY A 85 -13.22 -1.84 1.48
N THR A 86 -13.85 -2.99 1.61
CA THR A 86 -13.37 -4.14 2.37
C THR A 86 -12.87 -5.26 1.46
N MET A 87 -12.37 -6.36 2.03
CA MET A 87 -11.95 -7.54 1.28
C MET A 87 -13.03 -8.10 0.32
N THR A 88 -14.31 -7.88 0.58
CA THR A 88 -15.40 -8.32 -0.32
C THR A 88 -15.67 -7.36 -1.47
N ASP A 89 -15.18 -6.11 -1.38
CA ASP A 89 -15.41 -5.06 -2.37
C ASP A 89 -14.29 -4.97 -3.41
N ILE A 90 -13.15 -5.62 -3.16
CA ILE A 90 -11.93 -5.50 -3.97
C ILE A 90 -11.51 -6.82 -4.60
N ASN A 91 -10.74 -6.74 -5.69
CA ASN A 91 -9.85 -7.83 -6.06
C ASN A 91 -8.60 -7.76 -5.17
N PRO A 92 -8.28 -8.77 -4.35
CA PRO A 92 -7.13 -8.71 -3.45
C PRO A 92 -5.78 -8.97 -4.17
N GLY A 93 -5.80 -9.30 -5.46
CA GLY A 93 -4.63 -9.67 -6.24
C GLY A 93 -4.64 -11.16 -6.65
N PRO A 94 -3.52 -11.68 -7.15
CA PRO A 94 -2.20 -11.05 -7.17
C PRO A 94 -2.09 -9.91 -8.18
N TYR A 95 -1.44 -8.83 -7.78
CA TYR A 95 -0.96 -7.79 -8.68
C TYR A 95 0.50 -8.08 -8.99
N ILE A 96 0.84 -8.23 -10.27
CA ILE A 96 2.18 -8.63 -10.71
C ILE A 96 2.75 -7.49 -11.54
N SER A 97 3.91 -6.97 -11.14
CA SER A 97 4.68 -6.02 -11.96
C SER A 97 5.31 -6.75 -13.15
N THR A 98 5.59 -6.03 -14.24
CA THR A 98 6.37 -6.56 -15.36
C THR A 98 7.87 -6.42 -15.12
N GLY A 99 8.26 -5.47 -14.27
CA GLY A 99 9.65 -5.23 -13.88
C GLY A 99 9.93 -5.54 -12.42
N SER A 100 11.15 -5.20 -11.99
CA SER A 100 11.64 -5.41 -10.63
C SER A 100 11.16 -4.37 -9.61
N VAL A 101 10.22 -3.49 -9.99
CA VAL A 101 9.73 -2.40 -9.16
C VAL A 101 8.22 -2.39 -9.13
N ALA A 102 7.65 -2.36 -7.93
CA ALA A 102 6.24 -2.07 -7.71
C ALA A 102 6.08 -0.99 -6.65
N ARG A 103 4.98 -0.24 -6.72
CA ARG A 103 4.65 0.77 -5.71
C ARG A 103 3.24 0.58 -5.17
N VAL A 104 3.09 0.84 -3.89
CA VAL A 104 1.78 0.91 -3.23
C VAL A 104 1.60 2.32 -2.71
N ARG A 105 0.45 2.94 -2.99
CA ARG A 105 0.14 4.29 -2.51
C ARG A 105 -1.15 4.28 -1.72
N LEU A 106 -1.11 4.76 -0.49
CA LEU A 106 -2.28 5.13 0.29
C LEU A 106 -2.54 6.63 0.14
N PHE A 107 -3.77 6.97 -0.17
CA PHE A 107 -4.31 8.32 -0.06
C PHE A 107 -5.46 8.31 0.94
N SER A 108 -5.44 9.23 1.90
CA SER A 108 -6.58 9.52 2.75
C SER A 108 -7.00 10.98 2.64
N ASP A 109 -8.31 11.21 2.59
CA ASP A 109 -8.88 12.55 2.63
C ASP A 109 -8.93 13.09 4.07
N ASN A 110 -9.66 14.19 4.30
CA ASN A 110 -9.71 14.85 5.60
C ASN A 110 -10.77 14.26 6.56
N ASN A 111 -11.45 13.17 6.21
CA ASN A 111 -12.62 12.71 6.95
C ASN A 111 -12.86 11.18 6.90
N LYS A 112 -12.94 10.58 8.10
CA LYS A 112 -13.08 9.14 8.37
C LYS A 112 -11.88 8.33 7.89
N SER A 113 -11.60 7.28 8.63
CA SER A 113 -10.51 6.36 8.37
C SER A 113 -10.89 5.00 8.95
N HIS A 114 -10.18 3.99 8.48
CA HIS A 114 -10.45 2.59 8.77
C HIS A 114 -9.12 1.90 9.10
N LYS A 115 -9.13 0.61 9.47
CA LYS A 115 -7.90 -0.13 9.83
C LYS A 115 -6.84 -0.11 8.70
N GLY A 116 -7.26 0.07 7.45
CA GLY A 116 -6.38 0.11 6.29
C GLY A 116 -6.11 -1.29 5.75
N TYR A 117 -4.86 -1.66 5.57
CA TYR A 117 -4.53 -2.91 4.89
C TYR A 117 -3.28 -3.59 5.43
N SER A 118 -3.20 -4.89 5.17
CA SER A 118 -1.99 -5.71 5.24
C SER A 118 -1.84 -6.45 3.92
N LEU A 119 -0.65 -6.39 3.32
CA LEU A 119 -0.32 -7.10 2.10
C LEU A 119 1.03 -7.78 2.23
N THR A 120 1.25 -8.80 1.40
CA THR A 120 2.55 -9.44 1.22
C THR A 120 3.06 -9.19 -0.18
N TRP A 121 4.39 -9.19 -0.31
CA TRP A 121 5.03 -9.29 -1.61
C TRP A 121 6.04 -10.44 -1.66
N ALA A 122 6.24 -10.95 -2.86
CA ALA A 122 7.30 -11.89 -3.17
C ALA A 122 7.84 -11.67 -4.59
N THR A 123 9.12 -11.95 -4.79
CA THR A 123 9.73 -12.03 -6.12
C THR A 123 9.29 -13.32 -6.80
N ILE A 124 8.95 -13.24 -8.08
CA ILE A 124 8.67 -14.39 -8.95
C ILE A 124 9.52 -14.37 -10.21
#